data_AF-A0A287D6C9-F1
#
_entry.id   AF-A0A287D6C9-F1
#
_cell.length_a   1.000
_cell.length_b   1.000
_cell.length_c   1.000
_cell.angle_alpha   90.00
_cell.angle_beta   90.00
_cell.angle_gamma   90.00
#
_symmetry.space_group_name_H-M   'P 1'
#
loop_
_entity.id
_entity.type
_entity.pdbx_description
1 polymer ?
#
loop_
_entity_poly.entity_id
_entity_poly.type
_entity_poly.pdbx_seq_one_letter_code
_entity_poly.pdbx_strand_id
1 'polypeptide(L)'
;MALSKLMHERNKYKDKPPDFAYLTSKYPDFKQHVQINLNARVSVNFKDPEAVRALTCTLLKEDFGLSIDIPLERLLPTDLLRLNYIHWVEDLIDHQDSEKSTLQRGIDIGTGASSTLNGWHFLATEVDDMYFNYAKKNVEQSNLSDLIKVVKGINSGKTST
;
A
#
# COMPACT_ATOMS: atom_id res chain seq x y z
N MET A 1 3.17 12.85 18.96
CA MET A 1 2.23 11.98 18.20
C MET A 1 2.44 10.53 18.64
N ALA A 2 1.43 9.89 19.24
CA ALA A 2 1.55 8.57 19.88
C ALA A 2 1.88 7.41 18.91
N LEU A 3 1.64 7.56 17.61
CA LEU A 3 1.92 6.50 16.62
C LEU A 3 3.39 6.37 16.22
N SER A 4 4.21 7.42 16.34
CA SER A 4 5.63 7.40 15.93
C SER A 4 6.46 6.34 16.67
N LYS A 5 6.12 6.07 17.95
CA LYS A 5 6.77 5.02 18.76
C LYS A 5 6.51 3.60 18.24
N LEU A 6 5.42 3.38 17.51
CA LEU A 6 5.04 2.08 16.97
C LEU A 6 5.52 1.88 15.52
N MET A 7 6.15 2.89 14.92
CA MET A 7 6.69 2.80 13.57
C MET A 7 8.10 2.24 13.59
N HIS A 8 8.38 1.37 12.62
CA HIS A 8 9.71 0.80 12.37
C HIS A 8 10.73 1.92 12.14
N GLU A 9 11.99 1.75 12.58
CA GLU A 9 13.02 2.79 12.46
C GLU A 9 13.29 3.20 11.01
N ARG A 10 13.22 2.24 10.08
CA ARG A 10 13.35 2.48 8.63
C ARG A 10 12.09 3.07 7.96
N ASN A 11 10.98 3.22 8.69
CA ASN A 11 9.76 3.77 8.10
C ASN A 11 9.93 5.28 7.81
N LYS A 12 9.80 5.66 6.54
CA LYS A 12 9.94 7.04 6.04
C LYS A 12 9.07 8.06 6.78
N TYR A 13 7.91 7.63 7.27
CA TYR A 13 6.92 8.50 7.92
C TYR A 13 7.06 8.58 9.45
N LYS A 14 8.02 7.86 10.05
CA LYS A 14 8.22 7.81 11.51
C LYS A 14 8.44 9.19 12.12
N ASP A 15 9.42 9.91 11.59
CA ASP A 15 9.81 11.24 12.08
C ASP A 15 9.32 12.38 11.17
N LYS A 16 8.91 12.03 9.94
CA LYS A 16 8.51 12.97 8.89
C LYS A 16 7.11 12.64 8.40
N PRO A 17 6.05 13.13 9.08
CA PRO A 17 4.69 12.94 8.60
C PRO A 17 4.51 13.62 7.23
N PRO A 18 3.56 13.14 6.40
CA PRO A 18 3.32 13.76 5.10
C PRO A 18 2.93 15.23 5.21
N ASP A 19 3.52 16.07 4.35
CA ASP A 19 3.16 17.47 4.22
C ASP A 19 1.99 17.64 3.24
N PHE A 20 0.77 17.73 3.79
CA PHE A 20 -0.43 17.90 2.97
C PHE A 20 -0.46 19.22 2.20
N ALA A 21 0.20 20.29 2.68
CA ALA A 21 0.25 21.54 1.95
C ALA A 21 1.11 21.39 0.69
N TYR A 22 2.27 20.75 0.82
CA TYR A 22 3.10 20.38 -0.33
C TYR A 22 2.34 19.47 -1.30
N LEU A 23 1.73 18.39 -0.82
CA LEU A 23 1.03 17.43 -1.68
C LEU A 23 -0.13 18.08 -2.46
N THR A 24 -0.91 18.95 -1.81
CA THR A 24 -2.03 19.63 -2.48
C THR A 24 -1.60 20.70 -3.48
N SER A 25 -0.38 21.22 -3.37
CA SER A 25 0.21 22.11 -4.38
C SER A 25 0.60 21.37 -5.65
N LYS A 26 1.02 20.09 -5.52
CA LYS A 26 1.53 19.26 -6.61
C LYS A 26 0.45 18.38 -7.26
N TYR A 27 -0.55 17.95 -6.49
CA TYR A 27 -1.57 17.00 -6.91
C TYR A 27 -2.99 17.63 -6.81
N PRO A 28 -3.52 18.18 -7.93
CA PRO A 28 -4.85 18.77 -7.96
C PRO A 28 -5.95 17.79 -7.54
N ASP A 29 -5.83 16.52 -7.94
CA ASP A 29 -6.78 15.46 -7.59
C ASP A 29 -6.82 15.19 -6.08
N PHE A 30 -5.72 15.42 -5.36
CA PHE A 30 -5.72 15.34 -3.90
C PHE A 30 -6.30 16.60 -3.26
N LYS A 31 -6.05 17.77 -3.87
CA LYS A 31 -6.52 19.07 -3.38
C LYS A 31 -8.04 19.15 -3.23
N GLN A 32 -8.81 18.45 -4.07
CA GLN A 32 -10.27 18.43 -3.97
C GLN A 32 -10.80 17.69 -2.73
N HIS A 33 -9.98 16.86 -2.08
CA HIS A 33 -10.37 16.03 -0.93
C HIS A 33 -9.78 16.49 0.41
N VAL A 34 -9.18 17.70 0.45
CA VAL A 34 -8.65 18.28 1.69
C VAL A 34 -9.51 19.44 2.20
N GLN A 35 -9.39 19.72 3.49
CA GLN A 35 -10.07 20.81 4.16
C GLN A 35 -9.05 21.69 4.87
N ILE A 36 -9.32 23.00 4.92
CA ILE A 36 -8.51 23.94 5.70
C ILE A 36 -9.14 24.04 7.09
N ASN A 37 -8.40 23.64 8.11
CA ASN A 37 -8.83 23.77 9.50
C ASN A 37 -8.79 25.23 9.98
N LEU A 38 -9.42 25.51 11.11
CA LEU A 38 -9.47 26.84 11.75
C LEU A 38 -8.09 27.50 11.94
N ASN A 39 -7.03 26.71 12.04
CA ASN A 39 -5.65 27.19 12.16
C ASN A 39 -4.95 27.43 10.81
N ALA A 40 -5.72 27.56 9.71
CA ALA A 40 -5.23 27.70 8.34
C ALA A 40 -4.32 26.55 7.85
N ARG A 41 -4.42 25.36 8.48
CA ARG A 41 -3.66 24.16 8.09
C ARG A 41 -4.50 23.24 7.21
N VAL A 42 -3.88 22.73 6.16
CA VAL A 42 -4.46 21.68 5.31
C VAL A 42 -4.61 20.40 6.13
N SER A 43 -5.77 19.75 6.00
CA SER A 43 -6.12 18.54 6.73
C SER A 43 -6.97 17.60 5.87
N VAL A 44 -6.94 16.32 6.21
CA VAL A 44 -7.69 15.26 5.53
C VAL A 44 -8.77 14.75 6.48
N ASN A 45 -9.99 14.58 5.98
CA ASN A 45 -11.03 13.88 6.72
C ASN A 45 -10.83 12.37 6.60
N PHE A 46 -10.19 11.74 7.59
CA PHE A 46 -9.94 10.29 7.59
C PHE A 46 -11.20 9.42 7.71
N LYS A 47 -12.38 10.01 7.88
CA LYS A 47 -13.66 9.29 7.84
C LYS A 47 -14.27 9.25 6.44
N ASP A 48 -13.74 10.04 5.51
CA ASP A 48 -14.17 10.07 4.11
C ASP A 48 -13.32 9.09 3.29
N PRO A 49 -13.91 7.99 2.78
CA PRO A 49 -13.19 7.01 1.97
C PRO A 49 -12.54 7.63 0.72
N GLU A 50 -13.15 8.64 0.09
CA GLU A 50 -12.57 9.28 -1.08
C GLU A 50 -11.29 10.04 -0.72
N ALA A 51 -11.32 10.76 0.40
CA ALA A 51 -10.18 11.51 0.89
C ALA A 51 -9.02 10.60 1.32
N VAL A 52 -9.34 9.48 1.98
CA VAL A 52 -8.33 8.48 2.35
C VAL A 52 -7.74 7.82 1.10
N ARG A 53 -8.57 7.46 0.11
CA ARG A 53 -8.10 6.88 -1.16
C ARG A 53 -7.20 7.85 -1.91
N ALA A 54 -7.61 9.11 -2.04
CA ALA A 54 -6.83 10.13 -2.72
C ALA A 54 -5.49 10.36 -2.03
N LEU A 55 -5.47 10.37 -0.68
CA LEU A 55 -4.23 10.44 0.09
C LEU A 55 -3.33 9.24 -0.19
N THR A 56 -3.85 8.02 -0.10
CA THR A 56 -3.12 6.76 -0.38
C THR A 56 -2.47 6.77 -1.76
N CYS A 57 -3.25 7.02 -2.81
CA CYS A 57 -2.76 7.05 -4.19
C CYS A 57 -1.70 8.13 -4.38
N THR A 58 -1.88 9.29 -3.73
CA THR A 58 -0.92 10.40 -3.81
C THR A 58 0.39 10.08 -3.12
N LEU A 59 0.36 9.47 -1.92
CA LEU A 59 1.56 9.06 -1.20
C LEU A 59 2.32 7.96 -1.95
N LEU A 60 1.63 6.96 -2.47
CA LEU A 60 2.26 5.90 -3.25
C LEU A 60 2.93 6.44 -4.51
N LYS A 61 2.31 7.43 -5.16
CA LYS A 61 2.87 8.08 -6.34
C LYS A 61 4.07 8.98 -6.02
N GLU A 62 3.97 9.81 -4.98
CA GLU A 62 5.03 10.75 -4.59
C GLU A 62 6.25 10.02 -4.02
N ASP A 63 6.02 9.09 -3.08
CA ASP A 63 7.09 8.53 -2.26
C ASP A 63 7.67 7.22 -2.81
N PHE A 64 6.89 6.49 -3.62
CA PHE A 64 7.27 5.18 -4.17
C PHE A 64 7.19 5.11 -5.70
N GLY A 65 6.71 6.15 -6.38
CA GLY A 65 6.56 6.16 -7.83
C GLY A 65 5.47 5.20 -8.35
N LEU A 66 4.58 4.72 -7.49
CA LEU A 66 3.56 3.74 -7.84
C LEU A 66 2.21 4.42 -8.12
N SER A 67 1.70 4.19 -9.32
CA SER A 67 0.34 4.58 -9.68
C SER A 67 -0.57 3.37 -9.46
N ILE A 68 -1.47 3.45 -8.48
CA ILE A 68 -2.42 2.37 -8.18
C ILE A 68 -3.86 2.87 -8.21
N ASP A 69 -4.77 1.98 -8.57
CA ASP A 69 -6.21 2.21 -8.57
C ASP A 69 -6.87 1.36 -7.48
N ILE A 70 -7.69 1.97 -6.63
CA ILE A 70 -8.29 1.29 -5.48
C ILE A 70 -9.81 1.54 -5.48
N PRO A 71 -10.65 0.50 -5.39
CA PRO A 71 -12.09 0.66 -5.31
C PRO A 71 -12.50 1.33 -3.99
N LEU A 72 -13.49 2.24 -4.04
CA LEU A 72 -14.04 2.92 -2.86
C LEU A 72 -14.85 2.01 -1.95
N GLU A 73 -15.39 0.93 -2.51
CA GLU A 73 -16.41 0.10 -1.88
C GLU A 73 -15.88 -0.72 -0.70
N ARG A 74 -14.56 -0.73 -0.44
CA ARG A 74 -13.96 -1.60 0.57
C ARG A 74 -12.70 -1.02 1.23
N LEU A 75 -12.16 -1.79 2.18
CA LEU A 75 -11.11 -1.40 3.12
C LEU A 75 -9.93 -0.75 2.41
N LEU A 76 -9.78 0.56 2.60
CA LEU A 76 -8.57 1.26 2.19
C LEU A 76 -7.46 0.77 3.12
N PRO A 77 -6.36 0.22 2.58
CA PRO A 77 -5.22 -0.06 3.42
C PRO A 77 -4.83 1.24 4.12
N THR A 78 -4.74 1.22 5.45
CA THR A 78 -4.07 2.30 6.16
C THR A 78 -2.57 2.14 5.86
N ASP A 79 -2.12 2.68 4.72
CA ASP A 79 -0.84 2.35 4.07
C ASP A 79 0.40 2.57 4.95
N LEU A 80 0.27 3.40 5.98
CA LEU A 80 1.33 3.60 6.98
C LEU A 80 1.65 2.31 7.78
N LEU A 81 0.70 1.37 7.89
CA LEU A 81 0.91 0.12 8.61
C LEU A 81 1.59 -0.96 7.74
N ARG A 82 1.39 -0.94 6.42
CA ARG A 82 1.99 -1.93 5.50
C ARG A 82 3.51 -1.77 5.43
N LEU A 83 4.02 -0.54 5.43
CA LEU A 83 5.47 -0.30 5.38
C LEU A 83 6.19 -0.81 6.65
N ASN A 84 5.57 -0.68 7.83
CA ASN A 84 6.12 -1.27 9.06
C ASN A 84 6.21 -2.79 8.96
N TYR A 85 5.17 -3.44 8.43
CA TYR A 85 5.16 -4.89 8.27
C TYR A 85 6.25 -5.34 7.30
N ILE A 86 6.38 -4.65 6.18
CA ILE A 86 7.42 -4.90 5.19
C ILE A 86 8.82 -4.82 5.82
N HIS A 87 9.15 -3.75 6.54
CA HIS A 87 10.45 -3.65 7.20
C HIS A 87 10.68 -4.72 8.27
N TRP A 88 9.63 -5.11 8.98
CA TRP A 88 9.74 -6.19 9.95
C TRP A 88 10.05 -7.54 9.27
N VAL A 89 9.47 -7.79 8.09
CA VAL A 89 9.81 -8.98 7.30
C VAL A 89 11.25 -8.90 6.75
N GLU A 90 11.74 -7.72 6.36
CA GLU A 90 13.15 -7.53 6.00
C GLU A 90 14.08 -7.95 7.14
N ASP A 91 13.82 -7.49 8.38
CA ASP A 91 14.65 -7.84 9.54
C ASP A 91 14.67 -9.35 9.81
N LEU A 92 13.52 -10.01 9.65
CA LEU A 92 13.40 -11.45 9.82
C LEU A 92 14.21 -12.24 8.78
N ILE A 93 14.27 -11.74 7.54
CA ILE A 93 15.00 -12.39 6.44
C ILE A 93 16.49 -12.06 6.52
N ASP A 94 16.88 -10.82 6.83
CA ASP A 94 18.28 -10.39 6.92
C ASP A 94 19.04 -11.07 8.08
N HIS A 95 18.33 -11.61 9.07
CA HIS A 95 18.92 -12.48 10.09
C HIS A 95 19.37 -13.86 9.55
N GLN A 96 19.03 -14.22 8.31
CA GLN A 96 19.51 -15.43 7.63
C GLN A 96 20.59 -15.09 6.59
N ASP A 97 21.86 -15.36 6.94
CA ASP A 97 23.04 -15.33 6.04
C ASP A 97 23.20 -14.07 5.16
N SER A 98 23.82 -13.04 5.75
CA SER A 98 24.20 -11.77 5.09
C SER A 98 25.16 -11.89 3.90
N GLU A 99 25.66 -13.09 3.60
CA GLU A 99 26.68 -13.35 2.58
C GLU A 99 26.11 -13.71 1.21
N LYS A 100 24.80 -13.98 1.09
CA LYS A 100 24.19 -14.33 -0.19
C LYS A 100 23.06 -13.37 -0.54
N SER A 101 23.33 -12.50 -1.52
CA SER A 101 22.29 -11.81 -2.29
C SER A 101 21.46 -12.85 -3.04
N THR A 102 20.54 -13.49 -2.32
CA THR A 102 19.58 -14.43 -2.88
C THR A 102 18.35 -13.67 -3.30
N LEU A 103 17.78 -14.08 -4.43
CA LEU A 103 16.50 -13.56 -4.90
C LEU A 103 15.42 -13.82 -3.85
N GLN A 104 14.96 -12.78 -3.13
CA GLN A 104 13.91 -12.94 -2.13
C GLN A 104 12.58 -13.25 -2.80
N ARG A 105 11.92 -14.32 -2.33
CA ARG A 105 10.60 -14.77 -2.80
C ARG A 105 9.63 -14.82 -1.64
N GLY A 106 8.49 -14.15 -1.78
CA GLY A 106 7.43 -14.09 -0.78
C GLY A 106 6.09 -14.58 -1.31
N ILE A 107 5.18 -14.91 -0.39
CA ILE A 107 3.78 -15.20 -0.70
C ILE A 107 2.93 -14.18 0.05
N ASP A 108 2.08 -13.46 -0.67
CA ASP A 108 1.11 -12.52 -0.10
C ASP A 108 -0.29 -13.16 -0.19
N ILE A 109 -0.94 -13.36 0.97
CA ILE A 109 -2.24 -14.03 1.08
C ILE A 109 -3.30 -12.98 1.38
N GLY A 110 -4.22 -12.75 0.44
CA GLY A 110 -5.19 -11.67 0.53
C GLY A 110 -4.56 -10.32 0.18
N THR A 111 -3.90 -10.25 -0.98
CA THR A 111 -3.14 -9.06 -1.40
C THR A 111 -4.03 -7.80 -1.50
N GLY A 112 -5.35 -7.99 -1.70
CA GLY A 112 -6.29 -6.92 -1.89
C GLY A 112 -6.04 -6.21 -3.22
N ALA A 113 -6.18 -4.89 -3.27
CA ALA A 113 -5.93 -4.13 -4.49
C ALA A 113 -4.46 -3.66 -4.66
N SER A 114 -3.64 -3.64 -3.62
CA SER A 114 -2.32 -2.97 -3.65
C SER A 114 -1.15 -3.90 -3.96
N SER A 115 -0.18 -3.45 -4.76
CA SER A 115 1.09 -4.13 -5.02
C SER A 115 2.17 -3.80 -3.97
N THR A 116 3.10 -4.73 -3.75
CA THR A 116 4.19 -4.63 -2.75
C THR A 116 5.36 -3.73 -3.21
N LEU A 117 6.18 -3.24 -2.26
CA LEU A 117 7.07 -2.07 -2.45
C LEU A 117 8.58 -2.38 -2.55
N ASN A 118 9.00 -3.65 -2.48
CA ASN A 118 10.38 -3.99 -2.10
C ASN A 118 11.25 -4.64 -3.19
N GLY A 119 10.76 -4.71 -4.43
CA GLY A 119 11.51 -5.37 -5.52
C GLY A 119 11.67 -6.88 -5.38
N TRP A 120 11.04 -7.50 -4.36
CA TRP A 120 11.03 -8.96 -4.19
C TRP A 120 10.07 -9.62 -5.16
N HIS A 121 10.29 -10.91 -5.40
CA HIS A 121 9.36 -11.70 -6.17
C HIS A 121 8.22 -12.17 -5.28
N PHE A 122 6.98 -11.91 -5.67
CA PHE A 122 5.80 -12.28 -4.90
C PHE A 122 4.85 -13.19 -5.69
N LEU A 123 4.36 -14.22 -5.00
CA LEU A 123 3.11 -14.87 -5.38
C LEU A 123 1.99 -14.23 -4.57
N ALA A 124 1.17 -13.39 -5.21
CA ALA A 124 0.07 -12.69 -4.56
C ALA A 124 -1.24 -13.44 -4.83
N THR A 125 -1.96 -13.81 -3.78
CA THR A 125 -3.21 -14.60 -3.90
C THR A 125 -4.41 -13.77 -3.47
N GLU A 126 -5.52 -13.91 -4.18
CA GLU A 126 -6.78 -13.23 -3.86
C GLU A 126 -8.00 -14.07 -4.27
N VAL A 127 -9.02 -14.13 -3.42
CA VAL A 127 -10.23 -14.94 -3.65
C VAL A 127 -11.39 -14.12 -4.20
N ASP A 128 -11.41 -12.82 -3.96
CA ASP A 128 -12.45 -11.92 -4.44
C ASP A 128 -12.13 -11.44 -5.86
N ASP A 129 -13.10 -11.56 -6.75
CA ASP A 129 -12.96 -11.26 -8.18
C ASP A 129 -12.60 -9.81 -8.44
N MET A 130 -13.18 -8.88 -7.68
CA MET A 130 -12.91 -7.47 -7.85
C MET A 130 -11.48 -7.17 -7.43
N TYR A 131 -11.05 -7.61 -6.24
CA TYR A 131 -9.69 -7.38 -5.78
C TYR A 131 -8.64 -8.05 -6.65
N PHE A 132 -8.90 -9.26 -7.13
CA PHE A 132 -8.02 -9.93 -8.09
C PHE A 132 -7.79 -9.08 -9.35
N ASN A 133 -8.87 -8.52 -9.92
CA ASN A 133 -8.78 -7.69 -11.13
C ASN A 133 -8.02 -6.38 -10.86
N TYR A 134 -8.27 -5.72 -9.72
CA TYR A 134 -7.53 -4.51 -9.34
C TYR A 134 -6.06 -4.80 -9.05
N ALA A 135 -5.74 -5.85 -8.31
CA ALA A 135 -4.37 -6.27 -8.04
C ALA A 135 -3.60 -6.51 -9.35
N LYS A 136 -4.21 -7.27 -10.26
CA LYS A 136 -3.60 -7.57 -11.56
C LYS A 136 -3.37 -6.30 -12.38
N LYS A 137 -4.38 -5.43 -12.49
CA LYS A 137 -4.26 -4.12 -13.16
C LYS A 137 -3.15 -3.27 -12.54
N ASN A 138 -3.06 -3.24 -11.20
CA ASN A 138 -2.09 -2.43 -10.49
C ASN A 138 -0.64 -2.92 -10.65
N VAL A 139 -0.45 -4.24 -10.71
CA VAL A 139 0.85 -4.85 -11.04
C VAL A 139 1.26 -4.53 -12.47
N GLU A 140 0.34 -4.68 -13.43
CA GLU A 140 0.60 -4.42 -14.85
C GLU A 140 0.95 -2.95 -15.10
N GLN A 141 0.17 -1.99 -14.58
CA GLN A 141 0.43 -0.56 -14.79
C GLN A 141 1.70 -0.05 -14.09
N SER A 142 2.15 -0.76 -13.05
CA SER A 142 3.40 -0.45 -12.34
C SER A 142 4.61 -1.16 -12.96
N ASN A 143 4.43 -1.91 -14.07
CA ASN A 143 5.46 -2.74 -14.70
C ASN A 143 6.13 -3.72 -13.72
N LEU A 144 5.35 -4.26 -12.78
CA LEU A 144 5.83 -5.20 -11.76
C LEU A 144 5.50 -6.66 -12.09
N SER A 145 5.01 -6.96 -13.29
CA SER A 145 4.57 -8.30 -13.68
C SER A 145 5.66 -9.36 -13.64
N ASP A 146 6.93 -8.96 -13.80
CA ASP A 146 8.07 -9.88 -13.70
C ASP A 146 8.37 -10.27 -12.24
N LEU A 147 8.02 -9.40 -11.30
CA LEU A 147 8.24 -9.59 -9.87
C LEU A 147 7.01 -10.19 -9.18
N ILE A 148 5.81 -9.76 -9.56
CA ILE A 148 4.57 -10.09 -8.84
C ILE A 148 3.65 -10.90 -9.75
N LYS A 149 3.39 -12.15 -9.34
CA LYS A 149 2.40 -13.01 -9.97
C LYS A 149 1.12 -13.04 -9.14
N VAL A 150 0.06 -12.43 -9.66
CA VAL A 150 -1.28 -12.47 -9.04
C VAL A 150 -2.00 -13.76 -9.46
N VAL A 151 -2.50 -14.51 -8.48
CA VAL A 151 -3.21 -15.77 -8.68
C VAL A 151 -4.57 -15.71 -7.99
N LYS A 152 -5.62 -16.08 -8.74
CA LYS A 152 -6.96 -16.19 -8.20
C LYS A 152 -7.08 -17.46 -7.35
N GLY A 153 -7.40 -17.29 -6.07
CA GLY A 153 -7.71 -18.39 -5.17
C GLY A 153 -9.06 -19.00 -5.51
N ILE A 154 -9.17 -20.32 -5.36
CA ILE A 154 -10.44 -21.02 -5.55
C ILE A 154 -11.15 -21.00 -4.21
N ASN A 155 -12.32 -20.35 -4.15
CA ASN A 155 -13.23 -20.59 -3.05
C ASN A 155 -13.78 -22.01 -3.21
N SER A 156 -13.25 -22.96 -2.46
CA SER A 156 -13.91 -24.25 -2.22
C SER A 156 -15.14 -24.00 -1.34
N GLY A 157 -16.14 -23.31 -1.89
CA GLY A 157 -17.47 -23.22 -1.32
C GLY A 157 -18.04 -24.63 -1.30
N LYS A 158 -18.41 -25.08 -0.11
CA LYS A 158 -19.13 -26.33 0.17
C LYS A 158 -20.11 -26.63 -0.96
N THR A 159 -19.95 -27.78 -1.61
CA THR A 159 -21.04 -28.42 -2.33
C THR A 159 -22.16 -28.60 -1.30
N SER A 160 -23.21 -27.78 -1.39
CA SER A 160 -24.48 -28.07 -0.73
C SER A 160 -25.01 -29.36 -1.35
N THR A 161 -24.72 -30.48 -0.70
CA THR A 161 -25.49 -31.71 -0.79
C THR A 161 -26.70 -31.62 0.10
#